data_AF-A0A832ZCK2-F1
#
_entry.id   AF-A0A832ZCK2-F1
#
_cell.length_a   1.000
_cell.length_b   1.000
_cell.length_c   1.000
_cell.angle_alpha   90.00
_cell.angle_beta   90.00
_cell.angle_gamma   90.00
#
_symmetry.space_group_name_H-M   'P 1'
#
loop_
_entity.id
_entity.type
_entity.pdbx_description
1 polymer ?
#
loop_
_entity_poly.entity_id
_entity_poly.type
_entity_poly.pdbx_seq_one_letter_code
_entity_poly.pdbx_strand_id
1 'polypeptide(L)'
;MLAVKRKRTTVTRRTSRGARRSYSRSRGAIVNIDRLIDNVIDDVVSNLGLDILNLTRQEYVEILKPIVEGIASTYSRPSKEAILARLKAVADRVYMMVSAYLLEKKENVSEEQLEFIVSYGGPVLCRHVQRIYSQLKVYGRSDLIGQLRVSWERYCNPTPISCPRCGFRALTPDLVCMVCGYEAGEEEVKRAIDFEQKLREFVEIYDKASVEEAIERGYVLVGETVKPPSAQREPYDIELRLSKSEREFMKRLLSERKIG
;
A
#
# COMPACT_ATOMS: atom_id res chain seq x y z
N MET A 1 -67.20 -3.75 56.86
CA MET A 1 -66.48 -3.76 55.56
C MET A 1 -67.42 -3.22 54.49
N LEU A 2 -67.28 -1.94 54.11
CA LEU A 2 -68.14 -1.27 53.14
C LEU A 2 -67.35 -0.94 51.86
N ALA A 3 -67.85 -1.44 50.74
CA ALA A 3 -67.32 -1.21 49.40
C ALA A 3 -67.79 0.15 48.86
N VAL A 4 -66.90 0.91 48.21
CA VAL A 4 -67.23 2.17 47.52
C VAL A 4 -66.87 2.09 46.04
N LYS A 5 -67.84 2.53 45.23
CA LYS A 5 -68.00 2.42 43.78
C LYS A 5 -66.97 3.19 42.96
N ARG A 6 -66.56 2.58 41.83
CA ARG A 6 -65.85 3.20 40.70
C ARG A 6 -66.75 4.21 39.97
N LYS A 7 -66.19 5.37 39.59
CA LYS A 7 -66.82 6.36 38.68
C LYS A 7 -66.02 6.42 37.36
N ARG A 8 -66.75 6.50 36.26
CA ARG A 8 -66.30 6.41 34.87
C ARG A 8 -66.31 7.80 34.22
N THR A 9 -65.29 8.05 33.39
CA THR A 9 -65.25 8.88 32.16
C THR A 9 -65.69 10.36 32.18
N THR A 10 -64.79 11.24 31.74
CA THR A 10 -64.99 12.04 30.51
C THR A 10 -63.68 12.64 30.00
N VAL A 11 -63.34 12.32 28.75
CA VAL A 11 -62.21 12.90 28.00
C VAL A 11 -62.67 14.22 27.40
N THR A 12 -61.98 15.32 27.68
CA THR A 12 -62.20 16.60 27.02
C THR A 12 -60.94 17.02 26.25
N ARG A 13 -61.05 16.98 24.92
CA ARG A 13 -60.11 17.60 23.97
C ARG A 13 -60.19 19.11 24.11
N ARG A 14 -59.04 19.77 24.33
CA ARG A 14 -58.83 21.17 23.96
C ARG A 14 -57.52 21.31 23.21
N THR A 15 -57.67 21.71 21.95
CA THR A 15 -56.64 22.15 21.02
C THR A 15 -56.08 23.51 21.46
N SER A 16 -54.77 23.73 21.30
CA SER A 16 -54.22 24.84 20.50
C SER A 16 -52.73 25.11 20.75
N ARG A 17 -52.03 25.34 19.62
CA ARG A 17 -50.74 26.04 19.45
C ARG A 17 -49.48 25.34 19.94
N GLY A 18 -49.10 24.30 19.20
CA GLY A 18 -47.70 23.92 19.06
C GLY A 18 -46.92 25.07 18.42
N ALA A 19 -46.11 25.77 19.21
CA ALA A 19 -45.06 26.62 18.71
C ALA A 19 -44.05 25.71 17.99
N ARG A 20 -44.17 25.64 16.66
CA ARG A 20 -43.10 25.12 15.81
C ARG A 20 -41.89 26.02 16.04
N ARG A 21 -40.96 25.59 16.91
CA ARG A 21 -39.59 26.10 16.90
C ARG A 21 -39.07 25.85 15.50
N SER A 22 -39.07 26.88 14.66
CA SER A 22 -38.32 26.85 13.42
C SER A 22 -36.87 26.62 13.86
N TYR A 23 -36.35 25.44 13.56
CA TYR A 23 -34.92 25.23 13.51
C TYR A 23 -34.44 26.12 12.36
N SER A 24 -34.19 27.38 12.67
CA SER A 24 -33.40 28.26 11.84
C SER A 24 -32.06 27.56 11.72
N ARG A 25 -31.86 26.80 10.63
CA ARG A 25 -30.54 26.44 10.15
C ARG A 25 -29.83 27.77 9.95
N SER A 26 -29.09 28.21 10.97
CA SER A 26 -28.19 29.34 10.83
C SER A 26 -27.25 28.96 9.70
N ARG A 27 -27.35 29.70 8.60
CA ARG A 27 -26.34 29.71 7.55
C ARG A 27 -24.99 29.78 8.25
N GLY A 28 -24.17 28.75 8.00
CA GLY A 28 -22.88 28.57 8.68
C GLY A 28 -22.11 29.88 8.66
N ALA A 29 -21.55 30.26 9.80
CA ALA A 29 -20.47 31.21 9.79
C ALA A 29 -19.43 30.68 8.80
N ILE A 30 -19.15 31.46 7.76
CA ILE A 30 -18.11 31.14 6.79
C ILE A 30 -16.81 31.14 7.59
N VAL A 31 -16.38 29.97 8.04
CA VAL A 31 -15.09 29.81 8.70
C VAL A 31 -14.05 30.26 7.68
N ASN A 32 -13.32 31.33 8.00
CA ASN A 32 -12.23 31.78 7.14
C ASN A 32 -11.09 30.77 7.29
N ILE A 33 -11.10 29.79 6.41
CA ILE A 33 -10.14 28.69 6.37
C ILE A 33 -8.71 29.20 6.22
N ASP A 34 -8.49 30.23 5.39
CA ASP A 34 -7.16 30.79 5.15
C ASP A 34 -6.56 31.36 6.44
N ARG A 35 -7.36 32.11 7.21
CA ARG A 35 -6.92 32.59 8.54
C ARG A 35 -6.75 31.44 9.53
N LEU A 36 -7.59 30.41 9.44
CA LEU A 36 -7.52 29.26 10.34
C LEU A 36 -6.22 28.49 10.11
N ILE A 37 -5.89 28.17 8.86
CA ILE A 37 -4.65 27.47 8.52
C ILE A 37 -3.44 28.30 8.91
N ASP A 38 -3.44 29.61 8.64
CA ASP A 38 -2.34 30.49 9.00
C ASP A 38 -2.04 30.48 10.50
N ASN A 39 -3.08 30.34 11.34
CA ASN A 39 -2.94 30.33 12.79
C ASN A 39 -2.53 28.97 13.38
N VAL A 40 -2.71 27.87 12.64
CA VAL A 40 -2.43 26.51 13.14
C VAL A 40 -1.22 25.86 12.49
N ILE A 41 -0.77 26.33 11.34
CA ILE A 41 0.23 25.63 10.52
C ILE A 41 1.54 25.35 11.27
N ASP A 42 2.10 26.35 11.93
CA ASP A 42 3.40 26.22 12.61
C ASP A 42 3.30 25.23 13.79
N ASP A 43 2.21 25.29 14.56
CA ASP A 43 1.92 24.32 15.60
C ASP A 43 1.72 22.91 15.05
N VAL A 44 1.06 22.76 13.90
CA VAL A 44 0.85 21.44 13.27
C VAL A 44 2.19 20.85 12.85
N VAL A 45 3.02 21.62 12.15
CA VAL A 45 4.33 21.19 11.68
C VAL A 45 5.18 20.74 12.85
N SER A 46 5.24 21.54 13.92
CA SER A 46 6.00 21.20 15.11
C SER A 46 5.45 19.99 15.89
N ASN A 47 4.14 19.92 16.11
CA ASN A 47 3.52 18.80 16.83
C ASN A 47 3.62 17.47 16.07
N LEU A 48 3.67 17.51 14.74
CA LEU A 48 3.84 16.34 13.89
C LEU A 48 5.31 16.05 13.56
N GLY A 49 6.25 16.85 14.08
CA GLY A 49 7.68 16.69 13.83
C GLY A 49 8.07 16.86 12.37
N LEU A 50 7.29 17.62 11.60
CA LEU A 50 7.51 17.80 10.16
C LEU A 50 8.63 18.80 9.85
N ASP A 51 9.10 19.58 10.84
CA ASP A 51 10.16 20.59 10.68
C ASP A 51 11.43 20.00 10.04
N ILE A 52 11.74 18.73 10.33
CA ILE A 52 12.91 18.02 9.81
C ILE A 52 12.95 17.96 8.27
N LEU A 53 11.80 18.13 7.61
CA LEU A 53 11.68 18.06 6.16
C LEU A 53 12.12 19.35 5.47
N ASN A 54 12.38 20.43 6.23
CA ASN A 54 12.85 21.72 5.72
C ASN A 54 12.00 22.26 4.56
N LEU A 55 10.67 22.05 4.61
CA LEU A 55 9.77 22.64 3.64
C LEU A 55 9.47 24.09 4.02
N THR A 56 9.17 24.90 3.02
CA THR A 56 8.72 26.26 3.26
C THR A 56 7.32 26.26 3.87
N ARG A 57 6.98 27.32 4.63
CA ARG A 57 5.64 27.49 5.20
C ARG A 57 4.54 27.41 4.14
N GLN A 58 4.79 27.94 2.94
CA GLN A 58 3.84 27.89 1.83
C GLN A 58 3.59 26.45 1.35
N GLU A 59 4.63 25.62 1.28
CA GLU A 59 4.50 24.21 0.91
C GLU A 59 3.70 23.44 1.97
N TYR A 60 3.94 23.67 3.26
CA TYR A 60 3.12 23.07 4.32
C TYR A 60 1.65 23.51 4.23
N VAL A 61 1.39 24.79 3.96
CA VAL A 61 0.02 25.29 3.75
C VAL A 61 -0.64 24.58 2.57
N GLU A 62 0.06 24.44 1.45
CA GLU A 62 -0.45 23.73 0.26
C GLU A 62 -0.85 22.29 0.59
N ILE A 63 0.01 21.56 1.31
CA ILE A 63 -0.21 20.15 1.67
C ILE A 63 -1.35 20.00 2.68
N LEU A 64 -1.38 20.83 3.72
CA LEU A 64 -2.25 20.65 4.88
C LEU A 64 -3.63 21.29 4.69
N LYS A 65 -3.79 22.25 3.77
CA LYS A 65 -5.06 22.95 3.53
C LYS A 65 -6.22 22.02 3.24
N PRO A 66 -6.14 21.03 2.32
CA PRO A 66 -7.26 20.13 2.07
C PRO A 66 -7.70 19.33 3.30
N ILE A 67 -6.76 18.97 4.18
CA ILE A 67 -7.04 18.21 5.41
C ILE A 67 -7.68 19.11 6.46
N VAL A 68 -7.12 20.30 6.66
CA VAL A 68 -7.67 21.30 7.60
C VAL A 68 -9.07 21.72 7.18
N GLU A 69 -9.31 21.92 5.89
CA GLU A 69 -10.64 22.20 5.32
C GLU A 69 -11.63 21.06 5.62
N GLY A 70 -11.21 19.82 5.34
CA GLY A 70 -12.02 18.63 5.63
C GLY A 70 -12.39 18.54 7.12
N ILE A 71 -11.42 18.78 8.01
CA ILE A 71 -11.66 18.79 9.46
C ILE A 71 -12.57 19.94 9.87
N ALA A 72 -12.27 21.17 9.45
CA ALA A 72 -13.00 22.37 9.81
C ALA A 72 -14.48 22.30 9.38
N SER A 73 -14.77 21.66 8.23
CA SER A 73 -16.13 21.49 7.71
C SER A 73 -17.05 20.68 8.65
N THR A 74 -16.48 19.87 9.55
CA THR A 74 -17.23 19.08 10.54
C THR A 74 -17.63 19.89 11.78
N TYR A 75 -17.10 21.11 11.95
CA TYR A 75 -17.37 21.98 13.09
C TYR A 75 -18.11 23.24 12.66
N SER A 76 -19.05 23.69 13.50
CA SER A 76 -19.69 25.01 13.32
C SER A 76 -18.73 26.17 13.67
N ARG A 77 -17.79 25.93 14.59
CA ARG A 77 -16.74 26.87 15.00
C ARG A 77 -15.52 26.10 15.55
N PRO A 78 -14.60 25.62 14.69
CA PRO A 78 -13.48 24.81 15.15
C PRO A 78 -12.49 25.64 15.97
N SER A 79 -12.07 25.14 17.13
CA SER A 79 -10.95 25.73 17.89
C SER A 79 -9.62 25.21 17.36
N LYS A 80 -8.54 25.95 17.61
CA LYS A 80 -7.17 25.54 17.24
C LYS A 80 -6.81 24.19 17.85
N GLU A 81 -7.14 23.98 19.11
CA GLU A 81 -6.86 22.74 19.86
C GLU A 81 -7.64 21.55 19.28
N ALA A 82 -8.91 21.76 18.91
CA ALA A 82 -9.74 20.72 18.29
C ALA A 82 -9.18 20.28 16.92
N ILE A 83 -8.69 21.24 16.12
CA ILE A 83 -8.07 20.95 14.84
C ILE A 83 -6.76 20.19 15.04
N LEU A 84 -5.90 20.64 15.95
CA LEU A 84 -4.62 19.99 16.26
C LEU A 84 -4.84 18.55 16.75
N ALA A 85 -5.77 18.35 17.68
CA ALA A 85 -6.12 17.01 18.18
C ALA A 85 -6.62 16.10 17.04
N ARG A 86 -7.44 16.65 16.12
CA ARG A 86 -7.96 15.87 15.01
C ARG A 86 -6.90 15.56 13.96
N LEU A 87 -5.99 16.50 13.66
CA LEU A 87 -4.85 16.29 12.77
C LEU A 87 -3.92 15.21 13.31
N LYS A 88 -3.62 15.24 14.61
CA LYS A 88 -2.83 14.18 15.27
C LYS A 88 -3.51 12.81 15.16
N ALA A 89 -4.83 12.77 15.29
CA ALA A 89 -5.60 11.53 15.11
C ALA A 89 -5.59 11.00 13.65
N VAL A 90 -5.18 11.81 12.68
CA VAL A 90 -5.04 11.42 11.26
C VAL A 90 -3.61 11.59 10.76
N ALA A 91 -2.62 11.56 11.65
CA ALA A 91 -1.22 11.83 11.33
C ALA A 91 -0.69 10.95 10.18
N ASP A 92 -1.03 9.66 10.15
CA ASP A 92 -0.62 8.75 9.06
C ASP A 92 -1.07 9.24 7.67
N ARG A 93 -2.29 9.79 7.59
CA ARG A 93 -2.80 10.38 6.34
C ARG A 93 -2.06 11.65 5.98
N VAL A 94 -1.73 12.48 6.97
CA VAL A 94 -0.91 13.67 6.78
C VAL A 94 0.47 13.28 6.23
N TYR A 95 1.15 12.32 6.86
CA TYR A 95 2.48 11.88 6.44
C TYR A 95 2.49 11.28 5.04
N MET A 96 1.46 10.52 4.68
CA MET A 96 1.31 9.99 3.34
C MET A 96 1.12 11.11 2.29
N MET A 97 0.34 12.16 2.63
CA MET A 97 0.17 13.32 1.74
C MET A 97 1.45 14.14 1.61
N VAL A 98 2.20 14.33 2.70
CA VAL A 98 3.53 14.98 2.66
C VAL A 98 4.49 14.16 1.78
N SER A 99 4.49 12.82 1.92
CA SER A 99 5.33 11.94 1.10
C SER A 99 4.97 12.03 -0.38
N ALA A 100 3.67 12.06 -0.71
CA ALA A 100 3.20 12.27 -2.09
C ALA A 100 3.66 13.61 -2.64
N TYR A 101 3.52 14.68 -1.85
CA TYR A 101 3.99 16.00 -2.24
C TYR A 101 5.48 16.01 -2.57
N LEU A 102 6.32 15.44 -1.68
CA LEU A 102 7.76 15.37 -1.87
C LEU A 102 8.12 14.61 -3.17
N LEU A 103 7.46 13.49 -3.44
CA LEU A 103 7.72 12.66 -4.62
C LEU A 103 7.23 13.30 -5.92
N GLU A 104 6.13 14.06 -5.89
CA GLU A 104 5.53 14.68 -7.07
C GLU A 104 6.13 16.06 -7.41
N LYS A 105 6.49 16.86 -6.40
CA LYS A 105 6.88 18.27 -6.58
C LYS A 105 8.37 18.53 -6.48
N LYS A 106 9.10 17.71 -5.72
CA LYS A 106 10.55 17.83 -5.65
C LYS A 106 11.18 16.88 -6.66
N GLU A 107 12.18 17.35 -7.39
CA GLU A 107 12.99 16.49 -8.26
C GLU A 107 14.03 15.70 -7.45
N ASN A 108 14.66 16.38 -6.48
CA ASN A 108 15.60 15.79 -5.54
C ASN A 108 15.05 15.94 -4.12
N VAL A 109 15.11 14.85 -3.35
CA VAL A 109 14.75 14.84 -1.93
C VAL A 109 16.02 14.64 -1.11
N SER A 110 16.10 15.28 0.05
CA SER A 110 17.22 15.09 0.99
C SER A 110 17.19 13.70 1.61
N GLU A 111 18.26 13.32 2.32
CA GLU A 111 18.30 12.04 3.04
C GLU A 111 17.19 11.94 4.10
N GLU A 112 16.93 13.00 4.85
CA GLU A 112 15.88 13.05 5.87
C GLU A 112 14.48 12.92 5.25
N GLN A 113 14.26 13.59 4.12
CA GLN A 113 13.01 13.48 3.36
C GLN A 113 12.83 12.06 2.79
N LEU A 114 13.91 11.43 2.32
CA LEU A 114 13.86 10.09 1.77
C LEU A 114 13.58 9.04 2.86
N GLU A 115 14.18 9.20 4.04
CA GLU A 115 13.85 8.40 5.22
C GLU A 115 12.38 8.53 5.60
N PHE A 116 11.88 9.76 5.70
CA PHE A 116 10.47 10.04 5.96
C PHE A 116 9.56 9.37 4.92
N ILE A 117 9.88 9.49 3.64
CA ILE A 117 9.13 8.86 2.55
C ILE A 117 9.10 7.34 2.73
N VAL A 118 10.26 6.69 2.95
CA VAL A 118 10.32 5.22 3.09
C VAL A 118 9.51 4.75 4.31
N SER A 119 9.55 5.50 5.41
CA SER A 119 8.83 5.17 6.65
C SER A 119 7.32 5.40 6.56
N TYR A 120 6.87 6.46 5.88
CA TYR A 120 5.47 6.92 5.96
C TYR A 120 4.73 7.03 4.62
N GLY A 121 5.40 6.79 3.49
CA GLY A 121 4.82 6.96 2.16
C GLY A 121 3.76 5.92 1.79
N GLY A 122 3.79 4.74 2.43
CA GLY A 122 2.78 3.71 2.21
C GLY A 122 2.58 3.36 0.72
N PRO A 123 1.33 3.32 0.22
CA PRO A 123 1.05 3.02 -1.20
C PRO A 123 1.59 4.04 -2.21
N VAL A 124 1.93 5.25 -1.78
CA VAL A 124 2.49 6.28 -2.67
C VAL A 124 3.84 5.82 -3.23
N LEU A 125 4.60 5.04 -2.46
CA LEU A 125 5.92 4.53 -2.83
C LEU A 125 5.90 3.76 -4.14
N CYS A 126 4.83 3.02 -4.42
CA CYS A 126 4.75 2.09 -5.54
C CYS A 126 4.93 2.77 -6.89
N ARG A 127 4.39 3.99 -7.05
CA ARG A 127 4.51 4.78 -8.28
C ARG A 127 5.89 5.39 -8.48
N HIS A 128 6.68 5.51 -7.42
CA HIS A 128 7.97 6.20 -7.43
C HIS A 128 9.14 5.28 -7.01
N VAL A 129 8.90 3.97 -6.93
CA VAL A 129 9.85 3.02 -6.31
C VAL A 129 11.22 3.04 -6.98
N GLN A 130 11.29 3.18 -8.31
CA GLN A 130 12.55 3.24 -9.05
C GLN A 130 13.38 4.45 -8.66
N ARG A 131 12.73 5.62 -8.62
CA ARG A 131 13.37 6.87 -8.23
C ARG A 131 13.85 6.80 -6.78
N ILE A 132 13.00 6.33 -5.87
CA ILE A 132 13.35 6.18 -4.44
C ILE A 132 14.54 5.23 -4.29
N TYR A 133 14.49 4.06 -4.91
CA TYR A 133 15.59 3.09 -4.88
C TYR A 133 16.90 3.69 -5.42
N SER A 134 16.84 4.41 -6.55
CA SER A 134 18.02 5.05 -7.13
C SER A 134 18.65 6.09 -6.19
N GLN A 135 17.84 6.94 -5.56
CA GLN A 135 18.32 7.97 -4.63
C GLN A 135 18.90 7.34 -3.36
N LEU A 136 18.29 6.27 -2.83
CA LEU A 136 18.84 5.52 -1.71
C LEU A 136 20.21 4.92 -2.02
N LYS A 137 20.42 4.43 -3.25
CA LYS A 137 21.73 3.93 -3.70
C LYS A 137 22.76 5.04 -3.81
N VAL A 138 22.37 6.21 -4.33
CA VAL A 138 23.25 7.39 -4.44
C VAL A 138 23.69 7.87 -3.05
N TYR A 139 22.79 7.93 -2.09
CA TYR A 139 23.11 8.32 -0.71
C TYR A 139 23.75 7.20 0.13
N GLY A 140 23.92 5.99 -0.41
CA GLY A 140 24.50 4.87 0.34
C GLY A 140 23.63 4.35 1.50
N ARG A 141 22.33 4.68 1.53
CA ARG A 141 21.38 4.30 2.59
C ARG A 141 20.82 2.88 2.40
N SER A 142 21.69 1.88 2.47
CA SER A 142 21.30 0.47 2.33
C SER A 142 20.36 -0.02 3.44
N ASP A 143 20.42 0.61 4.62
CA ASP A 143 19.51 0.39 5.74
C ASP A 143 18.05 0.64 5.35
N LEU A 144 17.78 1.72 4.61
CA LEU A 144 16.45 2.08 4.14
C LEU A 144 15.96 1.21 2.97
N ILE A 145 16.85 0.60 2.19
CA ILE A 145 16.46 -0.32 1.12
C ILE A 145 15.73 -1.54 1.69
N GLY A 146 16.15 -2.03 2.85
CA GLY A 146 15.46 -3.10 3.56
C GLY A 146 14.04 -2.70 3.95
N GLN A 147 13.87 -1.50 4.51
CA GLN A 147 12.54 -0.97 4.86
C GLN A 147 11.67 -0.73 3.62
N LEU A 148 12.25 -0.20 2.53
CA LEU A 148 11.55 -0.03 1.26
C LEU A 148 11.05 -1.36 0.71
N ARG A 149 11.81 -2.46 0.87
CA ARG A 149 11.36 -3.80 0.50
C ARG A 149 10.14 -4.23 1.32
N VAL A 150 10.16 -4.03 2.63
CA VAL A 150 8.99 -4.34 3.48
C VAL A 150 7.76 -3.53 3.05
N SER A 151 7.93 -2.24 2.76
CA SER A 151 6.85 -1.40 2.24
C SER A 151 6.37 -1.84 0.85
N TRP A 152 7.27 -2.26 -0.02
CA TRP A 152 6.94 -2.81 -1.33
C TRP A 152 6.07 -4.06 -1.23
N GLU A 153 6.48 -5.03 -0.39
CA GLU A 153 5.71 -6.25 -0.14
C GLU A 153 4.30 -5.95 0.40
N ARG A 154 4.19 -4.91 1.25
CA ARG A 154 2.94 -4.54 1.90
C ARG A 154 1.97 -3.78 0.99
N TYR A 155 2.48 -2.92 0.10
CA TYR A 155 1.64 -1.93 -0.58
C TYR A 155 1.64 -2.02 -2.11
N CYS A 156 2.63 -2.68 -2.74
CA CYS A 156 2.96 -2.44 -4.15
C CYS A 156 2.76 -3.62 -5.10
N ASN A 157 1.93 -4.61 -4.72
CA ASN A 157 1.62 -5.78 -5.55
C ASN A 157 2.90 -6.47 -6.07
N PRO A 158 3.73 -7.03 -5.18
CA PRO A 158 4.97 -7.70 -5.56
C PRO A 158 4.71 -8.84 -6.55
N THR A 159 5.67 -9.08 -7.45
CA THR A 159 5.66 -10.26 -8.34
C THR A 159 6.05 -11.51 -7.54
N PRO A 160 5.78 -12.72 -8.02
CA PRO A 160 6.18 -13.92 -7.28
C PRO A 160 7.71 -14.07 -7.17
N ILE A 161 8.46 -13.56 -8.15
CA ILE A 161 9.90 -13.78 -8.26
C ILE A 161 10.71 -12.56 -7.79
N SER A 162 11.70 -12.83 -6.93
CA SER A 162 12.68 -11.86 -6.46
C SER A 162 13.73 -11.56 -7.53
N CYS A 163 14.04 -10.27 -7.71
CA CYS A 163 15.15 -9.83 -8.55
C CYS A 163 16.49 -10.26 -7.91
N PRO A 164 17.40 -10.91 -8.65
CA PRO A 164 18.69 -11.37 -8.12
C PRO A 164 19.61 -10.22 -7.70
N ARG A 165 19.40 -9.01 -8.24
CA ARG A 165 20.26 -7.84 -8.00
C ARG A 165 19.82 -7.00 -6.79
N CYS A 166 18.53 -6.67 -6.69
CA CYS A 166 18.04 -5.80 -5.61
C CYS A 166 17.25 -6.55 -4.52
N GLY A 167 16.88 -7.81 -4.77
CA GLY A 167 16.13 -8.66 -3.84
C GLY A 167 14.66 -8.27 -3.66
N PHE A 168 14.13 -7.35 -4.45
CA PHE A 168 12.69 -7.05 -4.47
C PHE A 168 11.96 -8.10 -5.31
N ARG A 169 10.82 -8.56 -4.83
CA ARG A 169 9.83 -9.32 -5.60
C ARG A 169 9.18 -8.43 -6.66
N ALA A 170 9.90 -8.23 -7.75
CA ALA A 170 9.55 -7.24 -8.77
C ALA A 170 10.01 -7.60 -10.19
N LEU A 171 10.30 -8.88 -10.46
CA LEU A 171 10.72 -9.34 -11.78
C LEU A 171 9.50 -9.59 -12.68
N THR A 172 9.44 -8.93 -13.84
CA THR A 172 8.38 -9.13 -14.84
C THR A 172 8.60 -10.41 -15.66
N PRO A 173 7.59 -10.89 -16.42
CA PRO A 173 7.75 -12.00 -17.36
C PRO A 173 8.88 -11.82 -18.38
N ASP A 174 9.20 -10.57 -18.73
CA ASP A 174 10.32 -10.22 -19.62
C ASP A 174 11.69 -10.21 -18.91
N LEU A 175 11.76 -10.71 -17.68
CA LEU A 175 12.94 -10.74 -16.82
C LEU A 175 13.50 -9.35 -16.45
N VAL A 176 12.65 -8.32 -16.46
CA VAL A 176 13.05 -6.95 -16.11
C VAL A 176 12.55 -6.61 -14.70
N CYS A 177 13.44 -6.07 -13.86
CA CYS A 177 13.04 -5.67 -12.51
C CYS A 177 12.35 -4.30 -12.51
N MET A 178 11.11 -4.24 -12.03
CA MET A 178 10.34 -2.99 -11.91
C MET A 178 10.93 -1.99 -10.90
N VAL A 179 11.81 -2.42 -10.00
CA VAL A 179 12.41 -1.57 -8.96
C VAL A 179 13.78 -1.02 -9.36
N CYS A 180 14.69 -1.88 -9.82
CA CYS A 180 16.06 -1.45 -10.14
C CYS A 180 16.36 -1.37 -11.64
N GLY A 181 15.41 -1.72 -12.50
CA GLY A 181 15.58 -1.72 -13.96
C GLY A 181 16.55 -2.77 -14.50
N TYR A 182 17.01 -3.70 -13.66
CA TYR A 182 17.93 -4.75 -14.09
C TYR A 182 17.22 -5.79 -14.96
N GLU A 183 17.81 -6.07 -16.12
CA GLU A 183 17.43 -7.17 -17.01
C GLU A 183 18.21 -8.42 -16.59
N ALA A 184 17.51 -9.39 -16.00
CA ALA A 184 18.11 -10.61 -15.50
C ALA A 184 18.22 -11.66 -16.62
N GLY A 185 19.33 -12.39 -16.65
CA GLY A 185 19.43 -13.59 -17.49
C GLY A 185 18.61 -14.74 -16.91
N GLU A 186 18.04 -15.58 -17.77
CA GLU A 186 17.23 -16.74 -17.34
C GLU A 186 17.95 -17.63 -16.32
N GLU A 187 19.23 -17.93 -16.56
CA GLU A 187 20.07 -18.73 -15.67
C GLU A 187 20.33 -18.06 -14.31
N GLU A 188 20.38 -16.72 -14.28
CA GLU A 188 20.52 -15.98 -13.02
C GLU A 188 19.25 -16.08 -12.18
N VAL A 189 18.08 -15.99 -12.83
CA VAL A 189 16.77 -16.13 -12.20
C VAL A 189 16.60 -17.54 -11.63
N LYS A 190 16.92 -18.58 -12.41
CA LYS A 190 16.86 -19.97 -11.95
C LYS A 190 17.70 -20.21 -10.69
N ARG A 191 18.91 -19.66 -10.64
CA ARG A 191 19.76 -19.75 -9.43
C ARG A 191 19.14 -19.01 -8.24
N ALA A 192 18.56 -17.84 -8.46
CA ALA A 192 17.99 -17.02 -7.41
C ALA A 192 16.74 -17.64 -6.76
N ILE A 193 15.99 -18.49 -7.49
CA ILE A 193 14.77 -19.14 -6.99
C ILE A 193 14.97 -20.60 -6.55
N ASP A 194 16.20 -21.09 -6.54
CA ASP A 194 16.53 -22.52 -6.34
C ASP A 194 15.70 -23.44 -7.26
N PHE A 195 15.85 -23.21 -8.56
CA PHE A 195 14.98 -23.82 -9.57
C PHE A 195 14.98 -25.35 -9.55
N GLU A 196 16.09 -25.99 -9.19
CA GLU A 196 16.14 -27.46 -9.07
C GLU A 196 15.18 -27.97 -7.98
N GLN A 197 15.18 -27.31 -6.80
CA GLN A 197 14.24 -27.63 -5.73
C GLN A 197 12.79 -27.36 -6.16
N LYS A 198 12.55 -26.27 -6.90
CA LYS A 198 11.23 -25.96 -7.46
C LYS A 198 10.75 -27.00 -8.47
N LEU A 199 11.64 -27.56 -9.30
CA LEU A 199 11.33 -28.66 -10.20
C LEU A 199 11.01 -29.95 -9.44
N ARG A 200 11.68 -30.21 -8.31
CA ARG A 200 11.33 -31.34 -7.44
C ARG A 200 9.91 -31.21 -6.90
N GLU A 201 9.58 -30.06 -6.30
CA GLU A 201 8.24 -29.74 -5.82
C GLU A 201 7.19 -29.91 -6.93
N PHE A 202 7.50 -29.42 -8.14
CA PHE A 202 6.65 -29.58 -9.32
C PHE A 202 6.34 -31.04 -9.65
N VAL A 203 7.37 -31.90 -9.69
CA VAL A 203 7.20 -33.34 -9.96
C VAL A 203 6.40 -34.04 -8.85
N GLU A 204 6.52 -33.60 -7.61
CA GLU A 204 5.77 -34.15 -6.47
C GLU A 204 4.29 -33.75 -6.48
N ILE A 205 3.98 -32.52 -6.90
CA ILE A 205 2.62 -31.96 -6.87
C ILE A 205 1.78 -32.41 -8.08
N TYR A 206 2.36 -32.39 -9.28
CA TYR A 206 1.62 -32.64 -10.51
C TYR A 206 1.59 -34.11 -10.92
N ASP A 207 0.62 -34.49 -11.75
CA ASP A 207 0.55 -35.85 -12.30
C ASP A 207 1.64 -36.10 -13.35
N LYS A 208 1.85 -37.38 -13.68
CA LYS A 208 2.89 -37.79 -14.63
C LYS A 208 2.72 -37.12 -16.01
N ALA A 209 1.48 -36.99 -16.50
CA ALA A 209 1.21 -36.44 -17.83
C ALA A 209 1.60 -34.96 -17.92
N SER A 210 1.31 -34.18 -16.87
CA SER A 210 1.65 -32.76 -16.77
C SER A 210 3.17 -32.53 -16.72
N VAL A 211 3.89 -33.41 -16.03
CA VAL A 211 5.36 -33.35 -15.96
C VAL A 211 5.97 -33.78 -17.30
N GLU A 212 5.44 -34.82 -17.94
CA GLU A 212 5.86 -35.24 -19.29
C GLU A 212 5.64 -34.12 -20.32
N GLU A 213 4.51 -33.41 -20.25
CA GLU A 213 4.25 -32.22 -21.09
C GLU A 213 5.35 -31.16 -20.94
N ALA A 214 5.72 -30.82 -19.71
CA ALA A 214 6.78 -29.83 -19.46
C ALA A 214 8.12 -30.26 -20.05
N ILE A 215 8.47 -31.55 -19.92
CA ILE A 215 9.70 -32.12 -20.47
C ILE A 215 9.70 -32.06 -22.00
N GLU A 216 8.58 -32.44 -22.63
CA GLU A 216 8.43 -32.50 -24.08
C GLU A 216 8.46 -31.10 -24.70
N ARG A 217 7.71 -30.15 -24.14
CA ARG A 217 7.70 -28.76 -24.60
C ARG A 217 8.98 -28.01 -24.22
N GLY A 218 9.69 -28.48 -23.20
CA GLY A 218 10.99 -27.94 -22.80
C GLY A 218 10.93 -26.62 -22.06
N TYR A 219 9.82 -26.32 -21.38
CA TYR A 219 9.67 -25.14 -20.52
C TYR A 219 8.63 -25.38 -19.41
N VAL A 220 8.64 -24.52 -18.40
CA VAL A 220 7.62 -24.43 -17.35
C VAL A 220 7.21 -22.98 -17.12
N LEU A 221 6.07 -22.78 -16.48
CA LEU A 221 5.62 -21.47 -16.02
C LEU A 221 5.98 -21.32 -14.54
N VAL A 222 6.62 -20.21 -14.18
CA VAL A 222 7.06 -19.94 -12.81
C VAL A 222 6.36 -18.71 -12.29
N GLY A 223 5.44 -18.92 -11.35
CA GLY A 223 4.81 -17.89 -10.53
C GLY A 223 5.17 -18.13 -9.06
N GLU A 224 4.17 -18.09 -8.19
CA GLU A 224 4.33 -18.52 -6.78
C GLU A 224 4.74 -20.01 -6.68
N THR A 225 4.29 -20.80 -7.66
CA THR A 225 4.69 -22.19 -7.88
C THR A 225 5.11 -22.41 -9.32
N VAL A 226 5.81 -23.52 -9.56
CA VAL A 226 6.07 -24.00 -10.93
C VAL A 226 4.85 -24.76 -11.42
N LYS A 227 4.42 -24.46 -12.65
CA LYS A 227 3.21 -24.99 -13.29
C LYS A 227 3.55 -25.60 -14.65
N PRO A 228 2.78 -26.60 -15.13
CA PRO A 228 2.99 -27.16 -16.46
C PRO A 228 2.61 -26.12 -17.55
N PRO A 229 3.10 -26.29 -18.78
CA PRO A 229 2.76 -25.43 -19.92
C PRO A 229 1.27 -25.23 -20.20
N SER A 230 0.44 -26.23 -19.92
CA SER A 230 -1.02 -26.20 -20.12
C SER A 230 -1.80 -25.48 -19.02
N ALA A 231 -1.16 -25.16 -17.89
CA ALA A 231 -1.83 -24.50 -16.78
C ALA A 231 -2.29 -23.09 -17.14
N GLN A 232 -3.29 -22.60 -16.41
CA GLN A 232 -3.75 -21.22 -16.54
C GLN A 232 -2.61 -20.25 -16.20
N ARG A 233 -2.26 -19.40 -17.16
CA ARG A 233 -1.26 -18.34 -16.99
C ARG A 233 -1.80 -17.21 -16.11
N GLU A 234 -1.02 -16.84 -15.11
CA GLU A 234 -1.21 -15.62 -14.34
C GLU A 234 -0.39 -14.46 -14.94
N PRO A 235 -0.76 -13.18 -14.67
CA PRO A 235 -0.11 -12.03 -15.31
C PRO A 235 1.41 -11.93 -15.11
N TYR A 236 1.94 -12.50 -14.03
CA TYR A 236 3.36 -12.47 -13.68
C TYR A 236 4.05 -13.84 -13.77
N ASP A 237 3.40 -14.83 -14.38
CA ASP A 237 4.06 -16.10 -14.66
C ASP A 237 5.19 -15.89 -15.67
N ILE A 238 6.39 -16.34 -15.30
CA ILE A 238 7.57 -16.29 -16.14
C ILE A 238 7.75 -17.64 -16.84
N GLU A 239 7.94 -17.63 -18.15
CA GLU A 239 8.31 -18.84 -18.88
C GLU A 239 9.81 -19.09 -18.76
N LEU A 240 10.20 -20.18 -18.07
CA LEU A 240 11.60 -20.60 -17.97
C LEU A 240 11.81 -21.87 -18.80
N ARG A 241 12.83 -21.85 -19.65
CA ARG A 241 13.20 -22.97 -20.52
C ARG A 241 13.93 -24.03 -19.73
N LEU A 242 13.63 -25.29 -20.01
CA LEU A 242 14.34 -26.42 -19.43
C LEU A 242 15.56 -26.76 -20.29
N SER A 243 16.74 -26.66 -19.70
CA SER A 243 17.98 -27.24 -20.18
C SER A 243 17.88 -28.76 -20.29
N LYS A 244 18.85 -29.36 -20.99
CA LYS A 244 18.92 -30.83 -21.13
C LYS A 244 19.03 -31.52 -19.77
N SER A 245 19.87 -31.00 -18.87
CA SER A 245 20.08 -31.55 -17.52
C SER A 245 18.83 -31.44 -16.65
N GLU A 246 18.08 -30.34 -16.72
CA GLU A 246 16.83 -30.18 -15.96
C GLU A 246 15.75 -31.17 -16.44
N ARG A 247 15.65 -31.41 -17.76
CA ARG A 247 14.75 -32.42 -18.30
C ARG A 247 15.13 -33.84 -17.86
N GLU A 248 16.42 -34.16 -17.89
CA GLU A 248 16.93 -35.45 -17.41
C GLU A 248 16.69 -35.62 -15.90
N PHE A 249 16.89 -34.56 -15.12
CA PHE A 249 16.59 -34.51 -13.69
C PHE A 249 15.13 -34.85 -13.40
N MET A 250 14.18 -34.18 -14.07
CA MET A 250 12.74 -34.45 -13.90
C MET A 250 12.37 -35.87 -14.34
N LYS A 251 12.96 -36.40 -15.42
CA LYS A 251 12.74 -37.79 -15.86
C LYS A 251 13.16 -38.80 -14.79
N ARG A 252 14.32 -38.58 -14.15
CA ARG A 252 14.78 -39.43 -13.04
C ARG A 252 13.80 -39.39 -11.88
N LEU A 253 13.40 -38.19 -11.44
CA LEU A 253 12.42 -38.03 -10.36
C LEU A 253 11.09 -38.75 -10.66
N LEU A 254 10.58 -38.64 -11.88
CA LEU A 254 9.38 -39.37 -12.31
C LEU A 254 9.55 -40.90 -12.26
N SER A 255 10.74 -41.40 -12.61
CA SER A 255 11.03 -42.84 -12.58
C SER A 255 11.21 -43.38 -11.16
N GLU A 256 11.75 -42.56 -10.26
CA GLU A 256 11.92 -42.84 -8.83
C GLU A 256 10.60 -42.77 -8.07
N ARG A 257 9.59 -42.08 -8.61
CA ARG A 257 8.22 -41.99 -8.09
C ARG A 257 7.45 -43.33 -8.10
N LYS A 258 8.13 -44.47 -8.25
CA LYS A 258 7.53 -45.80 -8.27
C LYS A 258 7.20 -46.30 -6.85
N ILE A 259 5.89 -46.46 -6.67
CA ILE A 259 5.14 -47.27 -5.68
C ILE A 259 4.96 -46.60 -4.30
N GLY A 260 3.97 -45.71 -4.25
CA GLY A 260 3.08 -45.53 -3.10
C GLY A 260 1.65 -45.75 -3.56
#